data_AF-A0A085AE75-F1
#
_entry.id   AF-A0A085AE75-F1
#
_cell.length_a   1.000
_cell.length_b   1.000
_cell.length_c   1.000
_cell.angle_alpha   90.00
_cell.angle_beta   90.00
_cell.angle_gamma   90.00
#
_symmetry.space_group_name_H-M   'P 1'
#
loop_
_entity.id
_entity.type
_entity.pdbx_description
1 polymer ?
#
loop_
_entity_poly.entity_id
_entity_poly.type
_entity_poly.pdbx_seq_one_letter_code
_entity_poly.pdbx_strand_id
1 'polypeptide(L)'
;MQITKEQVKAWHACTDGFRWFLDKFPQGGAYSDVHGALIADKRFDDARWLVSRMYETHLEHPAFIQAETATTDKMVGELTSMEHPSDQVTEGENSSGYNAQIGSSGDDARIGSSGN
;
A
#
# COMPACT_ATOMS: atom_id res chain seq x y z
N MET A 1 10.24 -4.58 14.29
CA MET A 1 10.74 -3.24 14.65
C MET A 1 9.58 -2.37 15.12
N GLN A 2 9.78 -1.51 16.12
CA GLN A 2 8.73 -0.64 16.68
C GLN A 2 8.88 0.78 16.17
N ILE A 3 7.77 1.42 15.83
CA ILE A 3 7.67 2.86 15.55
C ILE A 3 7.09 3.53 16.78
N THR A 4 7.82 4.50 17.31
CA THR A 4 7.41 5.29 18.48
C THR A 4 6.83 6.65 18.06
N LYS A 5 5.99 7.24 18.89
CA LYS A 5 5.47 8.60 18.66
C LYS A 5 6.61 9.64 18.58
N GLU A 6 7.69 9.42 19.33
CA GLU A 6 8.88 10.27 19.31
C GLU A 6 9.57 10.22 17.95
N GLN A 7 9.71 9.03 17.35
CA GLN A 7 10.27 8.89 16.00
C GLN A 7 9.40 9.60 14.96
N VAL A 8 8.09 9.36 14.96
CA VAL A 8 7.18 9.99 13.98
C VAL A 8 7.20 11.52 14.12
N LYS A 9 7.28 12.02 15.37
CA LYS A 9 7.44 13.46 15.63
C LYS A 9 8.79 13.99 15.15
N ALA A 10 9.87 13.25 15.38
CA ALA A 10 11.23 13.62 14.93
C ALA A 10 11.36 13.62 13.40
N TRP A 11 10.61 12.77 12.70
CA TRP A 11 10.53 12.77 11.23
C TRP A 11 9.68 13.89 10.65
N HIS A 12 9.12 14.76 11.50
CA HIS A 12 8.27 15.88 11.11
C HIS A 12 7.08 15.45 10.26
N ALA A 13 6.36 14.40 10.70
CA ALA A 13 5.09 14.02 10.10
C ALA A 13 4.12 15.20 10.03
N CYS A 14 3.32 15.26 8.98
CA CYS A 14 2.27 16.26 8.87
C CYS A 14 1.25 16.11 10.02
N THR A 15 0.56 17.20 10.37
CA THR A 15 -0.37 17.22 11.51
C THR A 15 -1.44 16.13 11.40
N ASP A 16 -1.97 15.91 10.19
CA ASP A 16 -3.01 14.90 9.95
C ASP A 16 -2.47 13.48 10.13
N GLY A 17 -1.35 13.14 9.49
CA GLY A 17 -0.72 11.81 9.61
C GLY A 17 -0.24 11.51 11.03
N PHE A 18 0.31 12.51 11.73
CA PHE A 18 0.72 12.35 13.14
C PHE A 18 -0.50 12.12 14.05
N ARG A 19 -1.59 12.85 13.82
CA ARG A 19 -2.84 12.66 14.59
C ARG A 19 -3.44 11.28 14.33
N TRP A 20 -3.49 10.85 13.07
CA TRP A 20 -3.92 9.51 12.70
C TRP A 20 -3.08 8.43 13.41
N PHE A 21 -1.77 8.59 13.43
CA PHE A 21 -0.86 7.65 14.09
C PHE A 21 -1.14 7.56 15.59
N LEU A 22 -1.33 8.68 16.28
CA LEU A 22 -1.61 8.69 17.72
C LEU A 22 -2.98 8.10 18.07
N ASP A 23 -3.97 8.24 17.18
CA ASP A 23 -5.30 7.67 17.37
C ASP A 23 -5.28 6.14 17.27
N LYS A 24 -4.60 5.60 16.25
CA LYS A 24 -4.51 4.15 15.99
C LYS A 24 -3.45 3.44 16.86
N PHE A 25 -2.34 4.12 17.14
CA PHE A 25 -1.16 3.56 17.81
C PHE A 25 -0.71 4.46 18.98
N PRO A 26 -1.52 4.63 20.03
CA PRO A 26 -1.23 5.58 21.13
C PRO A 26 0.07 5.28 21.89
N GLN A 27 0.52 4.02 21.89
CA GLN A 27 1.75 3.54 22.53
C GLN A 27 2.90 3.34 21.52
N GLY A 28 2.69 3.70 20.25
CA GLY A 28 3.49 3.21 19.13
C GLY A 28 2.99 1.86 18.61
N GLY A 29 3.61 1.38 17.53
CA GLY A 29 3.17 0.16 16.85
C GLY A 29 4.30 -0.49 16.07
N ALA A 30 4.18 -1.79 15.81
CA ALA A 30 5.13 -2.48 14.97
C ALA A 30 5.08 -1.93 13.54
N TYR A 31 6.23 -1.79 12.89
CA TYR A 31 6.32 -1.23 11.53
C TYR A 31 5.34 -1.88 10.54
N SER A 32 5.25 -3.21 10.54
CA SER A 32 4.33 -3.98 9.70
C SER A 32 2.86 -3.64 9.96
N ASP A 33 2.48 -3.37 11.21
CA ASP A 33 1.10 -3.09 11.59
C ASP A 33 0.73 -1.64 11.25
N VAL A 34 1.66 -0.70 11.43
CA VAL A 34 1.48 0.69 11.03
C VAL A 34 1.37 0.79 9.51
N HIS A 35 2.26 0.12 8.77
CA HIS A 35 2.20 0.06 7.31
C HIS A 35 0.88 -0.57 6.84
N GLY A 36 0.50 -1.72 7.39
CA GLY A 36 -0.76 -2.39 7.05
C GLY A 36 -2.00 -1.53 7.36
N ALA A 37 -2.03 -0.84 8.49
CA ALA A 37 -3.13 0.05 8.84
C ALA A 37 -3.24 1.25 7.90
N LEU A 38 -2.12 1.81 7.43
CA LEU A 38 -2.12 2.86 6.42
C LEU A 38 -2.72 2.38 5.10
N ILE A 39 -2.35 1.17 4.66
CA ILE A 39 -2.93 0.54 3.46
C ILE A 39 -4.44 0.28 3.64
N ALA A 40 -4.85 -0.26 4.78
CA ALA A 40 -6.26 -0.54 5.09
C ALA A 40 -7.13 0.73 5.10
N ASP A 41 -6.60 1.84 5.65
CA ASP A 41 -7.27 3.14 5.67
C ASP A 41 -7.10 3.93 4.35
N LYS A 42 -6.52 3.31 3.31
CA LYS A 42 -6.25 3.91 1.98
C LYS A 42 -5.35 5.16 2.02
N ARG A 43 -4.52 5.28 3.05
CA ARG A 43 -3.55 6.39 3.23
C ARG A 43 -2.23 6.04 2.54
N PHE A 44 -2.28 5.83 1.22
CA PHE A 44 -1.15 5.33 0.44
C PHE A 44 0.06 6.28 0.41
N ASP A 45 -0.19 7.60 0.38
CA ASP A 45 0.89 8.60 0.43
C ASP A 45 1.64 8.55 1.77
N ASP A 46 0.91 8.38 2.87
CA ASP A 46 1.50 8.23 4.19
C ASP A 46 2.22 6.89 4.35
N ALA A 47 1.69 5.81 3.76
CA ALA A 47 2.37 4.51 3.73
C ALA A 47 3.72 4.64 3.01
N ARG A 48 3.72 5.27 1.82
CA ARG A 48 4.95 5.53 1.06
C ARG A 48 5.91 6.40 1.86
N TRP A 49 5.41 7.47 2.46
CA TRP A 49 6.21 8.37 3.30
C TRP A 49 6.85 7.63 4.47
N LEU A 50 6.10 6.76 5.15
CA LEU A 50 6.59 5.96 6.26
C LEU A 50 7.73 5.04 5.82
N VAL A 51 7.54 4.32 4.72
CA VAL A 51 8.57 3.44 4.14
C VAL A 51 9.81 4.25 3.82
N SER A 52 9.69 5.37 3.11
CA SER A 52 10.83 6.25 2.80
C SER A 52 11.59 6.68 4.05
N ARG A 53 10.90 7.07 5.13
CA ARG A 53 11.56 7.42 6.41
C ARG A 53 12.26 6.25 7.07
N MET A 54 11.68 5.06 7.02
CA MET A 54 12.31 3.86 7.56
C MET A 54 13.61 3.53 6.82
N TYR A 55 13.62 3.60 5.49
CA TYR A 55 14.85 3.41 4.71
C TYR A 55 15.89 4.50 5.02
N GLU A 56 15.51 5.77 5.04
CA GLU A 56 16.44 6.88 5.33
C GLU A 56 17.10 6.78 6.70
N THR A 57 16.37 6.26 7.70
CA THR A 57 16.82 6.28 9.11
C THR A 57 17.37 4.94 9.58
N HIS A 58 16.99 3.84 8.92
CA HIS A 58 17.23 2.50 9.43
C HIS A 58 17.84 1.51 8.44
N LEU A 59 18.19 1.92 7.21
CA LEU A 59 18.80 1.02 6.21
C LEU A 59 20.05 0.28 6.71
N GLU A 60 20.90 0.95 7.48
CA GLU A 60 22.13 0.37 8.04
C GLU A 60 21.88 -0.60 9.21
N HIS A 61 20.63 -0.75 9.67
CA HIS A 61 20.28 -1.62 10.79
C HIS A 61 19.71 -2.97 10.30
N PRO A 62 20.35 -4.12 10.62
CA PRO A 62 19.86 -5.44 10.21
C PRO A 62 18.43 -5.75 10.69
N ALA A 63 18.03 -5.19 11.83
CA ALA A 63 16.67 -5.34 12.37
C ALA A 63 15.61 -4.69 11.48
N PHE A 64 15.96 -3.68 10.70
CA PHE A 64 15.05 -3.08 9.72
C PHE A 64 14.85 -3.99 8.52
N ILE A 65 15.94 -4.55 7.95
CA ILE A 65 15.85 -5.48 6.82
C ILE A 65 14.92 -6.66 7.16
N GLN A 66 15.05 -7.23 8.35
CA GLN A 66 14.16 -8.31 8.81
C GLN A 66 12.70 -7.85 8.94
N ALA A 67 12.47 -6.63 9.46
CA ALA A 67 11.13 -6.08 9.61
C ALA A 67 10.48 -5.76 8.25
N GLU A 68 11.27 -5.30 7.28
CA GLU A 68 10.84 -5.03 5.91
C GLU A 68 10.46 -6.31 5.17
N THR A 69 11.29 -7.35 5.26
CA THR A 69 10.98 -8.68 4.71
C THR A 69 9.69 -9.23 5.32
N ALA A 70 9.55 -9.20 6.65
CA ALA A 70 8.33 -9.67 7.31
C ALA A 70 7.07 -8.87 6.91
N THR A 71 7.22 -7.57 6.69
CA THR A 71 6.11 -6.72 6.20
C THR A 71 5.74 -7.09 4.76
N THR A 72 6.73 -7.36 3.92
CA THR A 72 6.54 -7.80 2.54
C THR A 72 5.88 -9.17 2.45
N ASP A 73 6.35 -10.14 3.25
CA ASP A 73 5.79 -11.48 3.32
C ASP A 73 4.32 -11.46 3.76
N LYS A 74 3.96 -10.57 4.70
CA LYS A 74 2.57 -10.36 5.12
C LYS A 74 1.73 -9.84 3.96
N MET A 75 2.20 -8.84 3.22
CA MET A 75 1.49 -8.31 2.05
C MET A 75 1.32 -9.37 0.95
N VAL A 76 2.36 -10.17 0.69
CA VAL A 76 2.29 -11.29 -0.25
C VAL A 76 1.26 -12.32 0.21
N GLY A 77 1.25 -12.67 1.50
CA GLY A 77 0.25 -13.57 2.09
C GLY A 77 -1.17 -13.05 1.91
N GLU A 78 -1.41 -11.77 2.17
CA GLU A 78 -2.71 -11.12 1.98
C GLU A 78 -3.14 -11.14 0.50
N LEU A 79 -2.24 -10.76 -0.42
CA LEU A 79 -2.51 -10.75 -1.87
C LEU A 79 -2.78 -12.15 -2.43
N THR A 80 -2.02 -13.15 -1.98
CA THR A 80 -2.16 -14.54 -2.45
C THR A 80 -3.33 -15.28 -1.82
N SER A 81 -3.84 -14.80 -0.69
CA SER A 81 -5.03 -15.34 -0.02
C SER A 81 -6.33 -14.72 -0.54
N MET A 82 -6.26 -13.67 -1.36
CA MET A 82 -7.43 -13.21 -2.10
C MET A 82 -7.87 -14.33 -3.04
N GLU A 83 -9.11 -14.80 -2.90
CA GLU A 83 -9.70 -15.74 -3.87
C GLU A 83 -9.64 -15.07 -5.25
N HIS A 84 -8.67 -15.49 -6.06
CA HIS A 84 -8.75 -15.27 -7.48
C HIS A 84 -10.00 -15.99 -7.96
N PRO A 85 -10.91 -15.34 -8.71
CA PRO A 85 -11.97 -16.06 -9.38
C PRO A 85 -11.31 -17.04 -10.35
N SER A 86 -11.14 -18.29 -9.89
CA SER A 86 -10.86 -19.43 -10.74
C SER A 86 -12.07 -19.62 -11.64
N ASP A 87 -11.77 -19.76 -12.93
CA ASP A 87 -12.65 -20.17 -14.02
C ASP A 87 -13.54 -19.09 -14.64
N GLN A 88 -13.08 -18.49 -15.75
CA GLN A 88 -13.52 -18.90 -17.10
C GLN A 88 -12.49 -18.46 -18.16
N VAL A 89 -11.42 -19.25 -18.34
CA VAL A 89 -10.84 -19.42 -19.68
C VAL A 89 -11.39 -20.72 -20.24
N THR A 90 -12.63 -20.67 -20.74
CA THR A 90 -13.07 -21.59 -21.77
C THR A 90 -12.20 -21.33 -22.99
N GLU A 91 -11.39 -22.31 -23.37
CA GLU A 91 -10.83 -22.38 -24.71
C GLU A 91 -11.98 -22.36 -25.72
N GLY A 92 -12.19 -21.20 -26.34
CA GLY A 92 -13.25 -21.00 -27.32
C GLY A 92 -14.10 -19.80 -26.97
N GLU A 93 -13.66 -18.62 -27.43
CA GLU A 93 -14.48 -17.55 -28.04
C GLU A 93 -13.68 -16.24 -28.01
N ASN A 94 -12.97 -16.04 -29.11
CA ASN A 94 -12.78 -14.73 -29.72
C ASN A 94 -14.13 -14.00 -29.85
N SER A 95 -14.52 -13.26 -28.81
CA SER A 95 -15.62 -12.29 -28.92
C SER A 95 -15.08 -10.88 -28.65
N SER A 96 -14.83 -10.17 -29.75
CA SER A 96 -14.53 -8.74 -29.76
C SER A 96 -15.76 -7.96 -29.25
N GLY A 97 -15.87 -7.81 -27.94
CA GLY A 97 -16.88 -6.97 -27.33
C GLY A 97 -16.54 -5.49 -27.52
N TYR A 98 -17.31 -4.80 -28.36
CA TYR A 98 -17.27 -3.34 -28.58
C TYR A 98 -17.61 -2.49 -27.33
N ASN A 99 -17.79 -3.11 -26.16
CA ASN A 99 -18.20 -2.47 -24.91
C ASN A 99 -17.22 -2.74 -23.76
N ALA A 100 -15.92 -2.80 -24.02
CA ALA A 100 -14.92 -2.80 -22.95
C ALA A 100 -14.97 -1.45 -22.21
N GLN A 101 -15.62 -1.42 -21.04
CA GLN A 101 -15.66 -0.25 -20.17
C GLN A 101 -14.34 -0.18 -19.39
N ILE A 102 -13.32 0.46 -19.99
CA ILE A 102 -12.06 0.72 -19.30
C ILE A 102 -12.26 1.86 -18.30
N GLY A 103 -12.31 1.51 -17.01
CA GLY A 103 -12.29 2.48 -15.92
C GLY A 103 -10.88 3.04 -15.75
N SER A 104 -10.65 4.26 -16.24
CA SER A 104 -9.40 4.99 -16.00
C SER A 104 -9.62 6.03 -14.91
N SER A 105 -8.95 5.89 -13.76
CA SER A 105 -8.93 6.90 -12.71
C SER A 105 -7.54 7.53 -12.61
N GLY A 106 -7.35 8.64 -13.32
CA GLY A 106 -6.20 9.53 -13.23
C GLY A 106 -6.58 10.90 -13.80
N ASP A 107 -5.98 11.98 -13.28
CA ASP A 107 -6.37 13.36 -13.61
C ASP A 107 -6.14 13.75 -15.09
N ASP A 108 -5.35 12.97 -15.83
CA ASP A 108 -5.03 13.16 -17.25
C ASP A 108 -5.55 12.04 -18.17
N ALA A 109 -6.55 11.27 -17.73
CA ALA A 109 -7.13 10.19 -18.52
C ALA A 109 -7.84 10.73 -19.78
N ARG A 110 -7.17 10.66 -20.95
CA ARG A 110 -7.77 10.90 -22.27
C ARG A 110 -8.08 9.58 -22.95
N ILE A 111 -9.34 9.17 -22.94
CA ILE A 111 -9.84 8.04 -23.75
C ILE A 111 -10.24 8.59 -25.12
N GLY A 112 -9.47 8.27 -26.16
CA GLY A 112 -9.82 8.50 -27.55
C GLY A 112 -10.35 7.23 -28.19
N SER A 113 -11.63 7.20 -28.55
CA SER A 113 -12.18 6.16 -29.44
C SER A 113 -12.31 6.73 -30.85
N SER A 114 -11.48 6.29 -31.78
CA SER A 114 -11.68 6.49 -33.21
C SER A 114 -12.11 5.16 -33.84
N GLY A 115 -13.40 5.02 -34.11
CA GLY A 115 -13.92 4.04 -35.05
C GLY A 115 -13.95 4.66 -36.46
N ASN A 116 -13.70 3.84 -37.49
CA ASN A 116 -13.89 4.23 -38.89
C ASN A 116 -15.35 4.55 -39.22
#